data_AF-A0A352HRM9-F1
#
_entry.id   AF-A0A352HRM9-F1
#
_cell.length_a   1.000
_cell.length_b   1.000
_cell.length_c   1.000
_cell.angle_alpha   90.00
_cell.angle_beta   90.00
_cell.angle_gamma   90.00
#
_symmetry.space_group_name_H-M   'P 1'
#
loop_
_entity.id
_entity.type
_entity.pdbx_description
1 polymer ?
#
loop_
_entity_poly.entity_id
_entity_poly.type
_entity_poly.pdbx_seq_one_letter_code
_entity_poly.pdbx_strand_id
1 'polypeptide(L)'
;EELEEFRAIVTAKLEKARQEYNDLVGSAVDNSASDEVMAITNSTDAGVDYARNVEIKRLADRQLQFIRKLEGALQRIDNKTYGICRVTGKLIPKERLRAVPHATLSIEAKGK
;
A
#
# COMPACT_ATOMS: atom_id res chain seq x y z
N GLU A 1 3.89 26.06 4.25
CA GLU A 1 4.00 25.83 2.80
C GLU A 1 4.45 24.41 2.43
N GLU A 2 5.72 24.02 2.55
CA GLU A 2 6.16 22.73 1.97
C GLU A 2 5.53 21.48 2.59
N LEU A 3 5.30 21.47 3.91
CA LEU A 3 4.66 20.32 4.58
C LEU A 3 3.19 20.13 4.16
N GLU A 4 2.49 21.20 3.79
CA GLU A 4 1.11 21.14 3.32
C GLU A 4 1.04 20.58 1.90
N GLU A 5 2.00 20.94 1.03
CA GLU A 5 2.16 20.32 -0.29
C GLU A 5 2.33 18.81 -0.17
N PHE A 6 3.23 18.35 0.71
CA PHE A 6 3.43 16.92 0.95
C PHE A 6 2.20 16.25 1.58
N ARG A 7 1.48 16.94 2.48
CA ARG A 7 0.24 16.43 3.06
C ARG A 7 -0.79 16.16 1.97
N ALA A 8 -1.01 17.11 1.05
CA ALA A 8 -1.94 16.94 -0.06
C ALA A 8 -1.55 15.75 -0.95
N ILE A 9 -0.27 15.60 -1.28
CA ILE A 9 0.24 14.48 -2.09
C ILE A 9 0.03 13.13 -1.37
N VAL A 10 0.33 13.07 -0.07
CA VAL A 10 0.18 11.84 0.72
C VAL A 10 -1.29 11.46 0.85
N THR A 11 -2.17 12.41 1.13
CA THR A 11 -3.61 12.17 1.24
C THR A 11 -4.20 11.69 -0.09
N ALA A 12 -3.86 12.32 -1.21
CA ALA A 12 -4.33 11.90 -2.53
C ALA A 12 -3.85 10.47 -2.86
N LYS A 13 -2.60 10.12 -2.54
CA LYS A 13 -2.10 8.74 -2.69
C LYS A 13 -2.77 7.75 -1.73
N LEU A 14 -3.11 8.17 -0.53
CA LEU A 14 -3.80 7.34 0.46
C LEU A 14 -5.21 6.98 -0.01
N GLU A 15 -5.96 7.96 -0.52
CA GLU A 15 -7.31 7.74 -1.07
C GLU A 15 -7.26 6.78 -2.25
N LYS A 16 -6.34 7.01 -3.20
CA LYS A 16 -6.14 6.11 -4.34
C LYS A 16 -5.76 4.69 -3.88
N ALA A 17 -4.84 4.57 -2.92
CA ALA A 17 -4.41 3.27 -2.41
C ALA A 17 -5.55 2.50 -1.71
N ARG A 18 -6.44 3.22 -1.02
CA ARG A 18 -7.65 2.64 -0.39
C ARG A 18 -8.67 2.19 -1.42
N GLN A 19 -8.88 2.96 -2.49
CA GLN A 19 -9.71 2.54 -3.61
C GLN A 19 -9.17 1.26 -4.24
N GLU A 20 -7.89 1.24 -4.60
CA GLU A 20 -7.23 0.05 -5.17
C GLU A 20 -7.34 -1.18 -4.25
N TYR A 21 -7.23 -0.99 -2.93
CA TYR A 21 -7.43 -2.08 -1.96
C TYR A 21 -8.87 -2.59 -1.98
N ASN A 22 -9.85 -1.70 -1.99
CA ASN A 22 -11.26 -2.07 -2.04
C ASN A 22 -11.61 -2.78 -3.36
N ASP A 23 -11.04 -2.37 -4.48
CA ASP A 23 -11.23 -3.02 -5.78
C ASP A 23 -10.61 -4.43 -5.78
N LEU A 24 -9.41 -4.58 -5.22
CA LEU A 24 -8.72 -5.86 -5.04
C LEU A 24 -9.55 -6.82 -4.17
N VAL A 25 -10.06 -6.36 -3.04
CA VAL A 25 -10.87 -7.18 -2.14
C VAL A 25 -12.25 -7.46 -2.75
N GLY A 26 -12.90 -6.45 -3.33
CA GLY A 26 -14.20 -6.55 -4.01
C GLY A 26 -14.19 -7.60 -5.12
N SER A 27 -13.16 -7.58 -5.97
CA SER A 27 -12.99 -8.57 -7.03
C SER A 27 -12.80 -10.00 -6.52
N ALA A 28 -12.25 -10.22 -5.32
CA ALA A 28 -12.24 -11.55 -4.70
C ALA A 28 -13.62 -12.00 -4.23
N VAL A 29 -14.46 -11.10 -3.72
CA VAL A 29 -15.81 -11.44 -3.21
C VAL A 29 -16.78 -11.74 -4.36
N ASP A 30 -16.73 -10.98 -5.45
CA ASP A 30 -17.61 -11.19 -6.62
C ASP A 30 -17.34 -12.54 -7.32
N ASN A 31 -16.10 -13.04 -7.30
CA ASN A 31 -15.78 -14.38 -7.82
C ASN A 31 -16.36 -15.49 -6.92
N SER A 32 -16.39 -15.30 -5.59
CA SER A 32 -16.93 -16.30 -4.66
C SER A 32 -18.43 -16.57 -4.84
N ALA A 33 -19.22 -15.59 -5.31
CA ALA A 33 -20.65 -15.77 -5.59
C ALA A 33 -20.90 -16.60 -6.87
N SER A 34 -19.94 -16.64 -7.80
CA SER A 34 -19.98 -17.51 -8.97
C SER A 34 -19.45 -18.92 -8.66
N ASP A 35 -18.54 -19.03 -7.69
CA ASP A 35 -17.88 -20.28 -7.27
C ASP A 35 -18.83 -21.29 -6.63
N GLU A 36 -19.88 -20.86 -5.90
CA GLU A 36 -20.84 -21.80 -5.27
C GLU A 36 -21.58 -22.68 -6.27
N VAL A 37 -21.77 -22.20 -7.52
CA VAL A 37 -22.44 -22.96 -8.59
C VAL A 37 -21.44 -23.85 -9.36
N MET A 38 -20.17 -23.46 -9.45
CA MET A 38 -19.11 -24.20 -10.17
C MET A 38 -18.47 -25.32 -9.34
N ALA A 39 -18.30 -25.13 -8.02
CA ALA A 39 -17.70 -26.10 -7.10
C ALA A 39 -18.47 -27.42 -7.00
N ILE A 40 -19.76 -27.42 -7.33
CA ILE A 40 -20.60 -28.62 -7.39
C ILE A 40 -20.27 -29.47 -8.63
N THR A 41 -19.59 -28.91 -9.64
CA THR A 41 -19.47 -29.52 -10.98
C THR A 41 -18.07 -30.03 -11.34
N ASN A 42 -16.96 -29.49 -10.80
CA ASN A 42 -15.60 -29.90 -11.19
C ASN A 42 -14.61 -29.93 -10.03
N SER A 43 -14.16 -31.14 -9.66
CA SER A 43 -13.21 -31.39 -8.56
C SER A 43 -11.74 -31.08 -8.88
N THR A 44 -11.42 -30.67 -10.11
CA THR A 44 -10.08 -30.23 -10.54
C THR A 44 -9.86 -28.71 -10.43
N ASP A 45 -10.93 -27.92 -10.29
CA ASP A 45 -10.86 -26.44 -10.31
C ASP A 45 -10.49 -25.83 -8.95
N ALA A 46 -10.85 -26.53 -7.87
CA ALA A 46 -10.64 -26.08 -6.49
C ALA A 46 -9.18 -25.72 -6.13
N GLY A 47 -8.19 -26.32 -6.80
CA GLY A 47 -6.76 -25.99 -6.61
C GLY A 47 -6.34 -24.68 -7.28
N VAL A 48 -6.94 -24.34 -8.42
CA VAL A 48 -6.69 -23.10 -9.17
C VAL A 48 -7.30 -21.91 -8.43
N ASP A 49 -8.53 -22.07 -7.93
CA ASP A 49 -9.24 -21.04 -7.16
C ASP A 49 -8.55 -20.73 -5.84
N TYR A 50 -8.05 -21.76 -5.14
CA TYR A 50 -7.26 -21.57 -3.94
C TYR A 50 -5.99 -20.74 -4.22
N ALA A 51 -5.24 -21.09 -5.27
CA ALA A 51 -4.02 -20.36 -5.63
C ALA A 51 -4.32 -18.89 -5.97
N ARG A 52 -5.38 -18.62 -6.73
CA ARG A 52 -5.86 -17.28 -7.07
C ARG A 52 -6.23 -16.48 -5.82
N ASN A 53 -7.00 -17.07 -4.92
CA ASN A 53 -7.42 -16.42 -3.67
C ASN A 53 -6.25 -16.10 -2.75
N VAL A 54 -5.25 -16.99 -2.67
CA VAL A 54 -4.00 -16.75 -1.94
C VAL A 54 -3.21 -15.60 -2.55
N GLU A 55 -3.15 -15.52 -3.88
CA GLU A 55 -2.46 -14.43 -4.57
C GLU A 55 -3.14 -13.07 -4.34
N ILE A 56 -4.47 -13.01 -4.45
CA ILE A 56 -5.24 -11.78 -4.17
C ILE A 56 -5.02 -11.34 -2.71
N LYS A 57 -5.08 -12.25 -1.74
CA LYS A 57 -4.79 -11.94 -0.33
C LYS A 57 -3.39 -11.35 -0.16
N ARG A 58 -2.37 -11.95 -0.79
CA ARG A 58 -0.99 -11.45 -0.75
C ARG A 58 -0.85 -10.05 -1.34
N LEU A 59 -1.58 -9.75 -2.42
CA LEU A 59 -1.61 -8.41 -3.02
C LEU A 59 -2.32 -7.41 -2.10
N ALA A 60 -3.45 -7.78 -1.52
CA ALA A 60 -4.19 -6.98 -0.57
C ALA A 60 -3.35 -6.65 0.69
N ASP A 61 -2.61 -7.62 1.23
CA ASP A 61 -1.72 -7.41 2.37
C ASP A 61 -0.61 -6.39 2.07
N ARG A 62 -0.02 -6.46 0.86
CA ARG A 62 0.99 -5.50 0.41
C ARG A 62 0.39 -4.09 0.29
N GLN A 63 -0.82 -3.99 -0.25
CA GLN A 63 -1.53 -2.72 -0.37
C GLN A 63 -1.88 -2.15 1.02
N LEU A 64 -2.30 -2.98 1.96
CA LEU A 64 -2.56 -2.57 3.34
C LEU A 64 -1.29 -2.06 4.03
N GLN A 65 -0.15 -2.73 3.84
CA GLN A 65 1.14 -2.24 4.33
C GLN A 65 1.52 -0.89 3.71
N PHE A 66 1.19 -0.68 2.43
CA PHE A 66 1.42 0.60 1.75
C PHE A 66 0.55 1.72 2.33
N ILE A 67 -0.75 1.47 2.54
CA ILE A 67 -1.68 2.38 3.22
C ILE A 67 -1.14 2.77 4.59
N ARG A 68 -0.75 1.80 5.43
CA ARG A 68 -0.15 2.05 6.76
C ARG A 68 1.10 2.93 6.70
N LYS A 69 1.94 2.76 5.67
CA LYS A 69 3.14 3.60 5.47
C LYS A 69 2.78 5.05 5.12
N LEU A 70 1.71 5.26 4.34
CA LEU A 70 1.19 6.60 4.01
C LEU A 70 0.55 7.28 5.23
N GLU A 71 -0.25 6.56 6.02
CA GLU A 71 -0.81 7.05 7.28
C GLU A 71 0.30 7.45 8.27
N GLY A 72 1.32 6.61 8.40
CA GLY A 72 2.51 6.94 9.19
C GLY A 72 3.31 8.12 8.64
N ALA A 73 3.22 8.41 7.34
CA ALA A 73 3.81 9.62 6.77
C ALA A 73 3.04 10.88 7.17
N LEU A 74 1.69 10.83 7.17
CA LEU A 74 0.84 11.91 7.67
C LEU A 74 1.14 12.23 9.13
N GLN A 75 1.23 11.22 10.00
CA GLN A 75 1.62 11.43 11.40
C GLN A 75 2.99 12.09 11.56
N ARG A 76 3.96 11.75 10.70
CA ARG A 76 5.28 12.42 10.72
C ARG A 76 5.20 13.87 10.26
N ILE A 77 4.30 14.19 9.33
CA ILE A 77 4.04 15.57 8.91
C ILE A 77 3.46 16.37 10.07
N ASP A 78 2.45 15.82 10.78
CA ASP A 78 1.84 16.46 11.95
C ASP A 78 2.87 16.68 13.08
N ASN A 79 3.73 15.69 13.32
CA ASN A 79 4.80 15.76 14.31
C ASN A 79 6.03 16.57 13.84
N LYS A 80 6.01 17.17 12.66
CA LYS A 80 7.14 17.92 12.05
C LYS A 80 8.45 17.12 11.94
N THR A 81 8.36 15.80 11.86
CA THR A 81 9.51 14.87 11.70
C THR A 81 9.57 14.26 10.29
N TYR A 82 8.69 14.71 9.39
CA TYR A 82 8.68 14.27 8.00
C TYR A 82 9.95 14.67 7.26
N GLY A 83 10.46 13.76 6.43
CA GLY A 83 11.70 13.96 5.69
C GLY A 83 12.97 13.76 6.52
N ILE A 84 12.90 13.23 7.75
CA ILE A 84 14.08 12.83 8.53
C ILE A 84 14.29 11.32 8.40
N CYS A 85 15.51 10.90 8.05
CA CYS A 85 15.87 9.49 7.96
C CYS A 85 15.86 8.84 9.36
N ARG A 86 15.13 7.73 9.52
CA ARG A 86 15.06 7.01 10.80
C ARG A 86 16.38 6.40 11.27
N VAL A 87 17.29 6.09 10.34
CA VAL A 87 18.56 5.42 10.64
C VAL A 87 19.69 6.43 10.85
N THR A 88 19.80 7.40 9.94
CA THR A 88 20.94 8.34 9.95
C THR A 88 20.62 9.68 10.58
N GLY A 89 19.34 9.98 10.86
CA GLY A 89 18.91 11.30 11.34
C GLY A 89 19.06 12.43 10.32
N LYS A 90 19.57 12.15 9.11
CA LYS A 90 19.77 13.16 8.05
C LYS A 90 18.47 13.48 7.33
N LEU A 91 18.39 14.68 6.76
CA LEU A 91 17.28 15.10 5.89
C LEU A 91 17.26 14.28 4.58
N ILE A 92 16.07 13.84 4.19
CA ILE A 92 15.78 13.14 2.94
C ILE A 92 15.54 14.21 1.86
N PRO A 93 16.16 14.11 0.67
CA PRO A 93 15.96 15.08 -0.40
C PRO A 93 14.49 15.25 -0.77
N LYS A 94 14.06 16.51 -0.97
CA LYS A 94 12.65 16.85 -1.30
C LYS A 94 12.17 16.18 -2.58
N GLU A 95 13.01 16.11 -3.61
CA GLU A 95 12.72 15.42 -4.87
C GLU A 95 12.34 13.95 -4.65
N ARG A 96 13.06 13.26 -3.74
CA ARG A 96 12.75 11.88 -3.38
C ARG A 96 11.43 11.78 -2.64
N LEU A 97 11.11 12.71 -1.74
CA LEU A 97 9.83 12.73 -1.02
C LEU A 97 8.66 13.04 -1.96
N ARG A 98 8.87 13.84 -3.03
CA ARG A 98 7.86 14.06 -4.07
C ARG A 98 7.59 12.77 -4.86
N ALA A 99 8.63 12.06 -5.27
CA ALA A 99 8.47 10.78 -5.97
C ALA A 99 7.88 9.68 -5.07
N VAL A 100 8.44 9.52 -3.87
CA VAL A 100 8.15 8.43 -2.92
C VAL A 100 7.86 9.01 -1.52
N PRO A 101 6.63 9.49 -1.27
CA PRO A 101 6.31 10.23 -0.05
C PRO A 101 6.21 9.38 1.23
N HIS A 102 6.15 8.06 1.08
CA HIS A 102 6.19 7.12 2.21
C HIS A 102 7.62 6.71 2.61
N ALA A 103 8.65 7.25 1.94
CA ALA A 103 10.05 6.90 2.21
C ALA A 103 10.46 7.35 3.62
N THR A 104 10.96 6.41 4.43
CA THR A 104 11.46 6.64 5.80
C THR A 104 12.99 6.61 5.91
N LEU A 105 13.67 6.18 4.84
CA LEU A 105 15.12 5.96 4.80
C LEU A 105 15.75 6.88 3.76
N SER A 106 16.95 7.40 4.05
CA SER A 106 17.78 8.14 3.09
C SER A 106 18.34 7.24 2.00
N ILE A 107 18.97 7.81 0.95
CA ILE A 107 19.55 7.02 -0.15
C ILE A 107 20.74 6.22 0.39
N GLU A 108 21.56 6.85 1.23
CA GLU A 108 22.68 6.24 1.95
C GLU A 108 22.25 5.03 2.79
N ALA A 109 21.11 5.09 3.48
CA ALA A 109 20.63 4.00 4.33
C ALA A 109 19.95 2.86 3.56
N LYS A 110 19.59 3.08 2.29
CA LYS A 110 19.00 2.03 1.42
C LYS A 110 20.08 1.25 0.66
N GLY A 111 21.27 1.82 0.50
CA GLY A 111 22.42 1.20 -0.17
C GLY A 111 23.39 0.46 0.77
N LYS A 112 23.07 0.39 2.07
CA LYS A 112 23.71 -0.47 3.05
C LYS A 112 22.81 -1.65 3.35
#